data_AF-A0A7K2NP02-F1
#
_entry.id   AF-A0A7K2NP02-F1
#
_cell.length_a   1.000
_cell.length_b   1.000
_cell.length_c   1.000
_cell.angle_alpha   90.00
_cell.angle_beta   90.00
_cell.angle_gamma   90.00
#
_symmetry.space_group_name_H-M   'P 1'
#
loop_
_entity.id
_entity.type
_entity.pdbx_description
1 polymer ?
#
loop_
_entity_poly.entity_id
_entity_poly.type
_entity_poly.pdbx_seq_one_letter_code
_entity_poly.pdbx_strand_id
1 'polypeptide(L)'
;EVQDALVSLLSERRIAVPELSGTDDALAHAAPGFNLIATANLRDKGVSEMSAALKRRFNFETVGPIPDLDAETALVRSQARASVERAGAPFKVDEAVLEALVVAFRDLREGRSAEGWEVERPSTVMSTAEAVSVAGALGLAAAYFPGDRDVLGLLPGHLLGVVRKDDPADAARLRGYWDGPVRRRAEQGSATWRTLWDLRTVLEG
;
A
#
# COMPACT_ATOMS: atom_id res chain seq x y z
N GLU A 1 -25.97 14.58 8.94
CA GLU A 1 -26.10 13.90 10.24
C GLU A 1 -24.75 13.58 10.90
N VAL A 2 -23.99 12.56 10.51
CA VAL A 2 -22.70 12.24 11.19
C VAL A 2 -21.69 13.40 11.10
N GLN A 3 -21.58 14.05 9.94
CA GLN A 3 -20.67 15.20 9.77
C GLN A 3 -21.06 16.39 10.66
N ASP A 4 -22.35 16.61 10.91
CA ASP A 4 -22.83 17.75 11.72
C ASP A 4 -22.53 17.53 13.22
N ALA A 5 -22.67 16.30 13.69
CA ALA A 5 -22.26 15.92 15.05
C ALA A 5 -20.75 16.14 15.26
N LEU A 6 -19.92 15.81 14.26
CA LEU A 6 -18.47 16.07 14.30
C LEU A 6 -18.16 17.57 14.30
N VAL A 7 -18.94 18.39 13.57
CA VAL A 7 -18.76 19.85 13.60
C VAL A 7 -19.01 20.40 15.00
N SER A 8 -20.07 19.97 15.69
CA SER A 8 -20.35 20.36 17.07
C SER A 8 -19.24 19.89 18.01
N LEU A 9 -18.77 18.64 17.89
CA LEU A 9 -17.69 18.12 18.72
C LEU A 9 -16.37 18.89 18.52
N LEU A 10 -15.98 19.17 17.28
CA LEU A 10 -14.73 19.87 16.97
C LEU A 10 -14.79 21.38 17.25
N SER A 11 -15.99 21.99 17.20
CA SER A 11 -16.16 23.43 17.43
C SER A 11 -16.50 23.77 18.88
N GLU A 12 -17.42 23.02 19.48
CA GLU A 12 -18.01 23.27 20.79
C GLU A 12 -17.46 22.34 21.88
N ARG A 13 -16.69 21.30 21.51
CA ARG A 13 -16.05 20.35 22.44
C ARG A 13 -17.05 19.70 23.39
N ARG A 14 -18.24 19.41 22.88
CA ARG A 14 -19.32 18.73 23.61
C ARG A 14 -20.08 17.83 22.66
N ILE A 15 -20.73 16.81 23.22
CA ILE A 15 -21.64 15.93 22.50
C ILE A 15 -22.91 15.77 23.31
N ALA A 16 -24.07 15.86 22.63
CA ALA A 16 -25.34 15.51 23.25
C ALA A 16 -25.49 13.98 23.21
N VAL A 17 -25.95 13.39 24.33
CA VAL A 17 -26.25 11.96 24.44
C VAL A 17 -27.76 11.82 24.65
N PRO A 18 -28.56 11.68 23.56
CA PRO A 18 -30.02 11.66 23.64
C PRO A 18 -30.56 10.59 24.58
N GLU A 19 -29.87 9.45 24.71
CA GLU A 19 -30.23 8.34 25.58
C GLU A 19 -30.16 8.70 27.08
N LEU A 20 -29.40 9.74 27.44
CA LEU A 20 -29.25 10.25 28.81
C LEU A 20 -30.09 11.51 29.06
N SER A 21 -31.04 11.81 28.17
CA SER A 21 -31.93 12.97 28.30
C SER A 21 -32.60 13.02 29.68
N GLY A 22 -32.54 14.18 30.32
CA GLY A 22 -33.09 14.39 31.67
C GLY A 22 -32.13 14.10 32.82
N THR A 23 -30.89 13.72 32.54
CA THR A 23 -29.81 13.60 33.52
C THR A 23 -28.74 14.68 33.30
N ASP A 24 -27.86 14.87 34.29
CA ASP A 24 -26.71 15.79 34.17
C ASP A 24 -25.72 15.35 33.07
N ASP A 25 -25.77 14.08 32.65
CA ASP A 25 -24.91 13.48 31.63
C ASP A 25 -25.48 13.59 30.20
N ALA A 26 -26.63 14.26 30.02
CA ALA A 26 -27.23 14.49 28.70
C ALA A 26 -26.32 15.29 27.75
N LEU A 27 -25.39 16.07 28.31
CA LEU A 27 -24.40 16.85 27.58
C LEU A 27 -22.99 16.51 28.09
N ALA A 28 -22.28 15.67 27.36
CA ALA A 28 -20.92 15.30 27.70
C ALA A 28 -19.93 16.34 27.16
N HIS A 29 -19.13 16.91 28.05
CA HIS A 29 -18.05 17.83 27.70
C HIS A 29 -16.74 17.08 27.45
N ALA A 30 -15.96 17.53 26.47
CA ALA A 30 -14.67 16.93 26.18
C ALA A 30 -13.66 17.25 27.30
N ALA A 31 -12.90 16.24 27.71
CA ALA A 31 -11.71 16.45 28.53
C ALA A 31 -10.62 17.14 27.70
N PRO A 32 -9.80 18.03 28.29
CA PRO A 32 -8.62 18.57 27.62
C PRO A 32 -7.68 17.46 27.14
N GLY A 33 -7.09 17.63 25.94
CA GLY A 33 -5.98 16.79 25.48
C GLY A 33 -6.25 15.74 24.40
N PHE A 34 -7.30 15.89 23.58
CA PHE A 34 -7.50 15.01 22.42
C PHE A 34 -7.11 15.69 21.09
N ASN A 35 -6.64 14.90 20.14
CA ASN A 35 -6.39 15.31 18.76
C ASN A 35 -7.08 14.32 17.81
N LEU A 36 -7.65 14.80 16.70
CA LEU A 36 -8.32 13.95 15.72
C LEU A 36 -7.46 13.83 14.46
N ILE A 37 -7.06 12.60 14.14
CA ILE A 37 -6.39 12.27 12.88
C ILE A 37 -7.36 11.42 12.06
N ALA A 38 -7.68 11.88 10.85
CA ALA A 38 -8.55 11.20 9.92
C ALA A 38 -7.82 10.98 8.59
N THR A 39 -8.05 9.84 7.95
CA THR A 39 -7.49 9.50 6.65
C THR A 39 -8.61 9.33 5.63
N ALA A 40 -8.41 9.77 4.39
CA ALA A 40 -9.34 9.56 3.29
C ALA A 40 -8.59 9.17 2.02
N ASN A 41 -9.19 8.33 1.19
CA ASN A 41 -8.62 7.97 -0.10
C ASN A 41 -9.00 9.02 -1.16
N LEU A 42 -8.03 9.48 -1.97
CA LEU A 42 -8.26 10.51 -2.99
C LEU A 42 -9.18 10.02 -4.13
N ARG A 43 -9.31 8.70 -4.32
CA ARG A 43 -10.21 8.09 -5.32
C ARG A 43 -11.69 8.23 -5.00
N ASP A 44 -12.04 8.40 -3.73
CA ASP A 44 -13.43 8.53 -3.29
C ASP A 44 -13.94 9.98 -3.38
N LYS A 45 -13.13 10.89 -3.98
CA LYS A 45 -13.55 12.26 -4.30
C LYS A 45 -14.78 12.21 -5.21
N GLY A 46 -15.96 12.46 -4.63
CA GLY A 46 -17.24 12.58 -5.34
C GLY A 46 -18.34 11.63 -4.87
N VAL A 47 -18.05 10.59 -4.06
CA VAL A 47 -19.10 9.69 -3.51
C VAL A 47 -19.67 10.25 -2.21
N SER A 48 -18.81 10.83 -1.35
CA SER A 48 -19.23 11.58 -0.17
C SER A 48 -18.34 12.79 0.00
N GLU A 49 -18.88 13.98 -0.29
CA GLU A 49 -18.14 15.21 -0.06
C GLU A 49 -18.20 15.64 1.40
N MET A 50 -17.05 16.03 1.94
CA MET A 50 -16.98 16.66 3.25
C MET A 50 -17.59 18.07 3.18
N SER A 51 -18.48 18.40 4.11
CA SER A 51 -19.12 19.70 4.21
C SER A 51 -18.08 20.81 4.37
N ALA A 52 -18.39 22.02 3.86
CA ALA A 52 -17.50 23.17 3.99
C ALA A 52 -17.20 23.52 5.46
N ALA A 53 -18.16 23.32 6.35
CA ALA A 53 -18.00 23.53 7.79
C ALA A 53 -16.98 22.56 8.40
N LEU A 54 -17.03 21.28 8.04
CA LEU A 54 -16.11 20.27 8.54
C LEU A 54 -14.70 20.45 7.95
N LYS A 55 -14.58 20.79 6.65
CA LYS A 55 -13.28 21.10 6.01
C LYS A 55 -12.53 22.20 6.77
N ARG A 56 -13.22 23.25 7.24
CA ARG A 56 -12.60 24.35 8.01
C ARG A 56 -12.07 23.94 9.39
N ARG A 57 -12.36 22.74 9.88
CA ARG A 57 -11.93 22.22 11.19
C ARG A 57 -10.77 21.22 11.10
N PHE A 58 -10.33 20.87 9.89
CA PHE A 58 -9.17 20.00 9.67
C PHE A 58 -8.01 20.77 9.02
N ASN A 59 -6.80 20.38 9.40
CA ASN A 59 -5.62 20.63 8.58
C ASN A 59 -5.50 19.45 7.62
N PHE A 60 -5.27 19.74 6.33
CA PHE A 60 -5.12 18.73 5.30
C PHE A 60 -3.67 18.61 4.90
N GLU A 61 -3.15 17.38 4.99
CA GLU A 61 -1.84 17.03 4.47
C GLU A 61 -2.01 15.93 3.42
N THR A 62 -1.32 16.07 2.29
CA THR A 62 -1.34 15.03 1.26
C THR A 62 -0.08 14.20 1.37
N VAL A 63 -0.23 12.97 1.83
CA VAL A 63 0.90 12.04 1.91
C VAL A 63 1.17 11.47 0.52
N GLY A 64 2.25 11.94 -0.11
CA GLY A 64 2.76 11.40 -1.36
C GLY A 64 3.52 10.07 -1.16
N PRO A 65 3.82 9.36 -2.26
CA PRO A 65 4.73 8.21 -2.20
C PRO A 65 6.14 8.65 -1.80
N ILE A 66 6.93 7.73 -1.26
CA ILE A 66 8.31 7.98 -0.84
C ILE A 66 9.18 8.15 -2.10
N PRO A 67 9.85 9.29 -2.30
CA PRO A 67 10.56 9.59 -3.55
C PRO A 67 11.90 8.89 -3.67
N ASP A 68 12.49 8.41 -2.57
CA ASP A 68 13.78 7.75 -2.54
C ASP A 68 13.61 6.23 -2.50
N LEU A 69 14.32 5.49 -3.37
CA LEU A 69 14.18 4.04 -3.49
C LEU A 69 14.69 3.32 -2.24
N ASP A 70 15.83 3.77 -1.73
CA ASP A 70 16.49 3.13 -0.57
C ASP A 70 15.64 3.33 0.69
N ALA A 71 15.08 4.53 0.88
CA ALA A 71 14.18 4.84 1.97
C ALA A 71 12.87 4.03 1.89
N GLU A 72 12.28 3.89 0.70
CA GLU A 72 11.06 3.09 0.51
C GLU A 72 11.35 1.60 0.78
N THR A 73 12.46 1.07 0.27
CA THR A 73 12.90 -0.32 0.50
C THR A 73 13.20 -0.59 1.98
N ALA A 74 13.89 0.34 2.67
CA ALA A 74 14.15 0.25 4.09
C ALA A 74 12.85 0.26 4.92
N LEU A 75 11.88 1.12 4.56
CA LEU A 75 10.58 1.12 5.20
C LEU A 75 9.85 -0.21 4.98
N VAL A 76 9.77 -0.68 3.74
CA VAL A 76 9.12 -1.96 3.39
C VAL A 76 9.73 -3.12 4.19
N ARG A 77 11.06 -3.20 4.23
CA ARG A 77 11.79 -4.19 5.03
C ARG A 77 11.42 -4.10 6.51
N SER A 78 11.48 -2.92 7.10
CA SER A 78 11.24 -2.73 8.53
C SER A 78 9.82 -3.12 8.95
N GLN A 79 8.81 -2.73 8.16
CA GLN A 79 7.41 -3.00 8.45
C GLN A 79 7.06 -4.47 8.20
N ALA A 80 7.53 -5.05 7.09
CA ALA A 80 7.33 -6.46 6.81
C ALA A 80 7.98 -7.34 7.88
N ARG A 81 9.23 -7.03 8.27
CA ARG A 81 9.94 -7.71 9.36
C ARG A 81 9.17 -7.66 10.67
N ALA A 82 8.75 -6.46 11.10
CA ALA A 82 7.96 -6.30 12.32
C ALA A 82 6.62 -7.06 12.26
N SER A 83 6.01 -7.18 11.08
CA SER A 83 4.79 -7.99 10.90
C SER A 83 5.06 -9.48 11.06
N VAL A 84 6.10 -10.01 10.41
CA VAL A 84 6.47 -11.43 10.44
C VAL A 84 6.97 -11.86 11.82
N GLU A 85 7.80 -11.03 12.48
CA GLU A 85 8.32 -11.31 13.82
C GLU A 85 7.21 -11.30 14.88
N ARG A 86 6.19 -10.43 14.75
CA ARG A 86 4.99 -10.48 15.61
C ARG A 86 4.21 -11.78 15.46
N ALA A 87 4.28 -12.43 14.30
CA ALA A 87 3.69 -13.75 14.06
C ALA A 87 4.60 -14.91 14.52
N GLY A 88 5.70 -14.63 15.23
CA GLY A 88 6.61 -15.64 15.78
C GLY A 88 7.55 -16.27 14.73
N ALA A 89 7.67 -15.69 13.55
CA ALA A 89 8.50 -16.20 12.46
C ALA A 89 9.74 -15.33 12.21
N PRO A 90 10.87 -15.91 11.78
CA PRO A 90 12.04 -15.14 11.37
C PRO A 90 11.82 -14.51 9.98
N PHE A 91 12.15 -13.22 9.83
CA PHE A 91 12.14 -12.57 8.52
C PHE A 91 13.45 -12.84 7.77
N LYS A 92 13.38 -13.63 6.68
CA LYS A 92 14.53 -14.06 5.86
C LYS A 92 14.29 -13.81 4.38
N VAL A 93 13.89 -12.59 4.02
CA VAL A 93 13.79 -12.17 2.62
C VAL A 93 15.05 -11.39 2.25
N ASP A 94 15.68 -11.79 1.15
CA ASP A 94 16.90 -11.14 0.66
C ASP A 94 16.63 -9.73 0.16
N GLU A 95 17.64 -8.88 0.29
CA GLU A 95 17.56 -7.47 -0.06
C GLU A 95 17.20 -7.25 -1.53
N ALA A 96 17.81 -8.02 -2.44
CA ALA A 96 17.55 -7.92 -3.87
C ALA A 96 16.09 -8.23 -4.23
N VAL A 97 15.40 -9.08 -3.45
CA VAL A 97 13.97 -9.39 -3.65
C VAL A 97 13.11 -8.20 -3.23
N LEU A 98 13.45 -7.57 -2.10
CA LEU A 98 12.74 -6.39 -1.61
C LEU A 98 12.93 -5.19 -2.54
N GLU A 99 14.15 -4.96 -3.01
CA GLU A 99 14.44 -3.92 -3.99
C GLU A 99 13.67 -4.15 -5.29
N ALA A 100 13.69 -5.38 -5.85
CA ALA A 100 12.95 -5.71 -7.07
C ALA A 100 11.42 -5.51 -6.90
N LEU A 101 10.88 -5.89 -5.73
CA LEU A 101 9.49 -5.63 -5.37
C LEU A 101 9.19 -4.13 -5.37
N VAL A 102 10.01 -3.31 -4.70
CA VAL A 102 9.78 -1.86 -4.62
C VAL A 102 9.94 -1.19 -5.98
N VAL A 103 10.96 -1.56 -6.77
CA VAL A 103 11.13 -1.07 -8.14
C VAL A 103 9.91 -1.39 -9.01
N ALA A 104 9.39 -2.62 -8.96
CA ALA A 104 8.18 -2.98 -9.69
C ALA A 104 6.97 -2.14 -9.27
N PHE A 105 6.76 -1.94 -7.97
CA PHE A 105 5.68 -1.08 -7.45
C PHE A 105 5.83 0.36 -7.92
N ARG A 106 7.05 0.91 -7.93
CA ARG A 106 7.33 2.28 -8.37
C ARG A 106 7.07 2.46 -9.86
N ASP A 107 7.62 1.57 -10.68
CA ASP A 107 7.46 1.60 -12.14
C ASP A 107 5.97 1.57 -12.52
N LEU A 108 5.19 0.66 -11.93
CA LEU A 108 3.75 0.50 -12.18
C LEU A 108 2.93 1.68 -11.61
N ARG A 109 3.35 2.26 -10.48
CA ARG A 109 2.71 3.43 -9.87
C ARG A 109 2.92 4.69 -10.70
N GLU A 110 4.14 4.92 -11.16
CA GLU A 110 4.57 6.13 -11.87
C GLU A 110 4.24 6.07 -13.37
N GLY A 111 4.11 4.87 -13.94
CA GLY A 111 3.92 4.68 -15.37
C GLY A 111 5.21 4.93 -16.18
N ARG A 112 6.34 4.97 -15.49
CA ARG A 112 7.65 5.14 -16.09
C ARG A 112 8.69 4.49 -15.19
N SER A 113 9.66 3.82 -15.78
CA SER A 113 10.78 3.24 -15.04
C SER A 113 11.87 4.27 -14.73
N ALA A 114 12.77 3.95 -13.80
CA ALA A 114 13.95 4.77 -13.50
C ALA A 114 14.84 4.98 -14.74
N GLU A 115 14.89 4.00 -15.62
CA GLU A 115 15.59 4.04 -16.92
C GLU A 115 14.86 4.88 -17.98
N GLY A 116 13.66 5.39 -17.68
CA GLY A 116 12.88 6.25 -18.56
C GLY A 116 11.96 5.52 -19.52
N TRP A 117 11.73 4.21 -19.36
CA TRP A 117 10.82 3.46 -20.21
C TRP A 117 9.38 3.65 -19.78
N GLU A 118 8.47 3.79 -20.75
CA GLU A 118 7.04 3.88 -20.48
C GLU A 118 6.50 2.56 -19.92
N VAL A 119 5.60 2.68 -18.93
CA VAL A 119 4.93 1.56 -18.26
C VAL A 119 3.44 1.85 -18.25
N GLU A 120 2.64 0.90 -18.72
CA GLU A 120 1.19 1.03 -18.62
C GLU A 120 0.76 0.88 -17.16
N ARG A 121 0.12 1.92 -16.62
CA ARG A 121 -0.27 1.98 -15.20
C ARG A 121 -1.50 1.12 -14.95
N PRO A 122 -1.45 0.16 -14.02
CA PRO A 122 -2.64 -0.50 -13.51
C PRO A 122 -3.65 0.52 -12.98
N SER A 123 -4.93 0.17 -13.12
CA SER A 123 -5.98 0.90 -12.43
C SER A 123 -5.99 0.57 -10.94
N THR A 124 -5.38 -0.53 -10.49
CA THR A 124 -5.21 -0.85 -9.07
C THR A 124 -4.13 0.03 -8.41
N VAL A 125 -4.32 0.37 -7.13
CA VAL A 125 -3.38 1.24 -6.40
C VAL A 125 -2.10 0.50 -6.00
N MET A 126 -0.98 0.86 -6.62
CA MET A 126 0.36 0.33 -6.32
C MET A 126 1.03 1.06 -5.14
N SER A 127 0.50 0.89 -3.92
CA SER A 127 0.98 1.61 -2.72
C SER A 127 2.16 0.93 -2.00
N THR A 128 2.91 1.71 -1.20
CA THR A 128 3.95 1.16 -0.29
C THR A 128 3.36 0.19 0.74
N ALA A 129 2.10 0.37 1.16
CA ALA A 129 1.43 -0.55 2.08
C ALA A 129 1.14 -1.93 1.46
N GLU A 130 0.80 -1.95 0.17
CA GLU A 130 0.68 -3.20 -0.60
C GLU A 130 2.04 -3.88 -0.77
N ALA A 131 3.12 -3.10 -1.02
CA ALA A 131 4.48 -3.66 -1.04
C ALA A 131 4.89 -4.26 0.33
N VAL A 132 4.56 -3.61 1.45
CA VAL A 132 4.75 -4.18 2.80
C VAL A 132 4.00 -5.50 2.97
N SER A 133 2.77 -5.57 2.46
CA SER A 133 1.92 -6.75 2.56
C SER A 133 2.51 -7.92 1.75
N VAL A 134 2.99 -7.66 0.53
CA VAL A 134 3.70 -8.65 -0.29
C VAL A 134 5.00 -9.09 0.37
N ALA A 135 5.84 -8.16 0.84
CA ALA A 135 7.08 -8.50 1.53
C ALA A 135 6.84 -9.33 2.80
N GLY A 136 5.78 -9.04 3.55
CA GLY A 136 5.35 -9.84 4.70
C GLY A 136 4.93 -11.26 4.30
N ALA A 137 4.16 -11.40 3.21
CA ALA A 137 3.77 -12.71 2.68
C ALA A 137 4.98 -13.53 2.21
N LEU A 138 5.93 -12.90 1.52
CA LEU A 138 7.21 -13.52 1.14
C LEU A 138 8.01 -13.95 2.37
N GLY A 139 8.04 -13.12 3.42
CA GLY A 139 8.71 -13.45 4.68
C GLY A 139 8.08 -14.64 5.42
N LEU A 140 6.74 -14.71 5.46
CA LEU A 140 6.04 -15.87 6.00
C LEU A 140 6.30 -17.13 5.15
N ALA A 141 6.32 -16.99 3.82
CA ALA A 141 6.62 -18.11 2.93
C ALA A 141 8.03 -18.66 3.16
N ALA A 142 9.02 -17.77 3.28
CA ALA A 142 10.40 -18.12 3.59
C ALA A 142 10.54 -18.81 4.96
N ALA A 143 9.74 -18.42 5.95
CA ALA A 143 9.80 -18.96 7.30
C ALA A 143 9.12 -20.33 7.43
N TYR A 144 7.93 -20.50 6.84
CA TYR A 144 7.07 -21.67 7.08
C TYR A 144 7.06 -22.69 5.94
N PHE A 145 7.49 -22.31 4.74
CA PHE A 145 7.63 -23.21 3.60
C PHE A 145 9.08 -23.25 3.08
N PRO A 146 10.07 -23.58 3.93
CA PRO A 146 11.46 -23.74 3.51
C PRO A 146 11.58 -25.01 2.65
N GLY A 147 11.27 -24.88 1.36
CA GLY A 147 11.60 -25.87 0.32
C GLY A 147 12.52 -25.25 -0.73
N ASP A 148 12.81 -25.98 -1.80
CA ASP A 148 13.70 -25.54 -2.90
C ASP A 148 13.15 -24.34 -3.73
N ARG A 149 12.05 -23.73 -3.29
CA ARG A 149 11.47 -22.56 -3.97
C ARG A 149 12.17 -21.31 -3.49
N ASP A 150 12.97 -20.73 -4.38
CA ASP A 150 13.47 -19.37 -4.24
C ASP A 150 12.30 -18.40 -3.98
N VAL A 151 12.43 -17.57 -2.95
CA VAL A 151 11.44 -16.56 -2.56
C VAL A 151 11.19 -15.58 -3.70
N LEU A 152 12.23 -15.27 -4.49
CA LEU A 152 12.09 -14.45 -5.70
C LEU A 152 11.08 -15.07 -6.68
N GLY A 153 11.00 -16.41 -6.71
CA GLY A 153 10.07 -17.18 -7.53
C GLY A 153 8.59 -16.91 -7.25
N LEU A 154 8.27 -16.42 -6.05
CA LEU A 154 6.89 -16.12 -5.63
C LEU A 154 6.46 -14.71 -6.03
N LEU A 155 7.40 -13.82 -6.31
CA LEU A 155 7.15 -12.39 -6.55
C LEU A 155 6.17 -12.13 -7.72
N PRO A 156 6.29 -12.79 -8.90
CA PRO A 156 5.37 -12.55 -10.01
C PRO A 156 3.91 -12.86 -9.65
N GLY A 157 3.68 -13.96 -8.93
CA GLY A 157 2.34 -14.35 -8.48
C GLY A 157 1.74 -13.37 -7.47
N HIS A 158 2.55 -12.85 -6.54
CA HIS A 158 2.11 -11.82 -5.60
C HIS A 158 1.76 -10.51 -6.31
N LEU A 159 2.60 -10.06 -7.25
CA LEU A 159 2.31 -8.86 -8.06
C LEU A 159 1.03 -9.05 -8.88
N LEU A 160 0.82 -10.23 -9.46
CA LEU A 160 -0.41 -10.57 -10.19
C LEU A 160 -1.64 -10.48 -9.29
N GLY A 161 -1.54 -11.00 -8.06
CA GLY A 161 -2.62 -10.92 -7.07
C GLY A 161 -2.94 -9.48 -6.67
N VAL A 162 -1.91 -8.63 -6.49
CA VAL A 162 -2.10 -7.21 -6.18
C VAL A 162 -2.80 -6.50 -7.32
N VAL A 163 -2.30 -6.60 -8.55
CA VAL A 163 -2.89 -5.85 -9.68
C VAL A 163 -4.30 -6.29 -10.02
N ARG A 164 -4.69 -7.54 -9.73
CA ARG A 164 -6.05 -8.06 -10.00
C ARG A 164 -7.09 -7.65 -8.95
N LYS A 165 -6.67 -7.04 -7.84
CA LYS A 165 -7.53 -6.79 -6.68
C LYS A 165 -8.75 -5.93 -7.00
N ASP A 166 -8.56 -4.86 -7.78
CA ASP A 166 -9.63 -3.93 -8.14
C ASP A 166 -10.18 -4.19 -9.55
N ASP A 167 -9.32 -4.51 -10.52
CA ASP A 167 -9.69 -4.78 -11.91
C ASP A 167 -8.92 -6.00 -12.48
N PRO A 168 -9.58 -7.12 -12.80
CA PRO A 168 -8.94 -8.28 -13.41
C PRO A 168 -8.18 -7.98 -14.72
N ALA A 169 -8.58 -6.94 -15.46
CA ALA A 169 -7.93 -6.53 -16.70
C ALA A 169 -6.50 -5.99 -16.48
N ASP A 170 -6.17 -5.54 -15.27
CA ASP A 170 -4.82 -5.06 -14.92
C ASP A 170 -3.74 -6.14 -15.05
N ALA A 171 -4.12 -7.41 -15.10
CA ALA A 171 -3.18 -8.50 -15.39
C ALA A 171 -2.52 -8.36 -16.78
N ALA A 172 -3.19 -7.74 -17.75
CA ALA A 172 -2.58 -7.44 -19.04
C ALA A 172 -1.47 -6.38 -18.93
N ARG A 173 -1.68 -5.38 -18.06
CA ARG A 173 -0.74 -4.27 -17.83
C ARG A 173 0.54 -4.77 -17.14
N LEU A 174 0.39 -5.65 -16.16
CA LEU A 174 1.54 -6.32 -15.53
C LEU A 174 2.31 -7.20 -16.52
N ARG A 175 1.62 -7.92 -17.42
CA ARG A 175 2.29 -8.68 -18.48
C ARG A 175 3.06 -7.77 -19.44
N GLY A 176 2.50 -6.63 -19.81
CA GLY A 176 3.20 -5.59 -20.60
C GLY A 176 4.46 -5.06 -19.90
N TYR A 177 4.40 -4.88 -18.58
CA TYR A 177 5.58 -4.53 -17.77
C TYR A 177 6.66 -5.64 -17.82
N TRP A 178 6.24 -6.91 -17.79
CA TRP A 178 7.14 -8.05 -17.94
C TRP A 178 7.80 -8.12 -19.32
N ASP A 179 7.02 -7.87 -20.37
CA ASP A 179 7.45 -7.92 -21.77
C ASP A 179 8.31 -6.71 -22.19
N GLY A 180 8.26 -5.63 -21.42
CA GLY A 180 9.04 -4.42 -21.63
C GLY A 180 10.17 -4.26 -20.60
N PRO A 181 9.99 -3.44 -19.55
CA PRO A 181 11.04 -3.15 -18.56
C PRO A 181 11.76 -4.37 -17.98
N VAL A 182 11.02 -5.40 -17.55
CA VAL A 182 11.64 -6.59 -16.92
C VAL A 182 12.55 -7.32 -17.91
N ARG A 183 12.08 -7.57 -19.14
CA ARG A 183 12.90 -8.16 -20.21
C ARG A 183 14.16 -7.33 -20.48
N ARG A 184 14.05 -6.00 -20.57
CA ARG A 184 15.21 -5.14 -20.84
C ARG A 184 16.24 -5.19 -19.71
N ARG A 185 15.82 -5.18 -18.44
CA ARG A 185 16.74 -5.34 -17.29
C ARG A 185 17.40 -6.71 -17.28
N ALA A 186 16.66 -7.75 -17.68
CA ALA A 186 17.22 -9.08 -17.87
C ALA A 186 18.28 -9.08 -18.98
N GLU A 187 18.04 -8.44 -20.13
CA GLU A 187 18.99 -8.33 -21.24
C GLU A 187 20.25 -7.53 -20.86
N GLN A 188 20.11 -6.51 -20.01
CA GLN A 188 21.20 -5.70 -19.47
C GLN A 188 22.09 -6.44 -18.44
N GLY A 189 21.75 -7.68 -18.09
CA GLY A 189 22.63 -8.56 -17.32
C GLY A 189 22.32 -8.65 -15.82
N SER A 190 21.22 -8.08 -15.34
CA SER A 190 20.82 -8.29 -13.94
C SER A 190 20.31 -9.71 -13.73
N ALA A 191 20.94 -10.44 -12.80
CA ALA A 191 20.55 -11.81 -12.46
C ALA A 191 19.12 -11.88 -11.90
N THR A 192 18.78 -11.01 -10.94
CA THR A 192 17.44 -10.93 -10.33
C THR A 192 16.35 -10.70 -11.38
N TRP A 193 16.55 -9.72 -12.27
CA TRP A 193 15.57 -9.44 -13.32
C TRP A 193 15.53 -10.52 -14.39
N ARG A 194 16.63 -11.23 -14.65
CA ARG A 194 16.64 -12.41 -15.52
C ARG A 194 15.80 -13.54 -14.95
N THR A 195 15.97 -13.88 -13.68
CA THR A 195 15.13 -14.87 -13.01
C THR A 195 13.66 -14.47 -13.03
N LEU A 196 13.34 -13.19 -12.78
CA LEU A 196 11.96 -12.70 -12.88
C LEU A 196 11.41 -12.82 -14.30
N TRP A 197 12.19 -12.46 -15.31
CA TRP A 197 11.79 -12.59 -16.71
C TRP A 197 11.52 -14.04 -17.11
N ASP A 198 12.37 -14.98 -16.68
CA ASP A 198 12.20 -16.42 -16.94
C ASP A 198 10.90 -16.96 -16.32
N LEU A 199 10.41 -16.34 -15.24
CA LEU A 199 9.15 -16.67 -14.56
C LEU A 199 7.91 -16.01 -15.17
N ARG A 200 8.01 -15.45 -16.37
CA ARG A 200 6.89 -14.81 -17.09
C ARG A 200 5.62 -15.68 -17.15
N THR A 201 5.77 -17.00 -17.30
CA THR A 201 4.64 -17.95 -17.42
C THR A 201 3.72 -17.95 -16.21
N VAL A 202 4.22 -17.54 -15.03
CA VAL A 202 3.39 -17.37 -13.81
C VAL A 202 2.28 -16.33 -14.02
N LEU A 203 2.48 -15.37 -14.93
CA LEU A 203 1.52 -14.31 -15.24
C LEU A 203 0.42 -14.71 -16.24
N GLU A 204 0.48 -15.93 -16.79
CA GLU A 204 -0.48 -16.42 -17.78
C GLU A 204 -1.70 -17.11 -17.16
N GLY A 205 -1.63 -17.45 -15.86
CA GLY A 205 -2.71 -18.07 -15.10
C GLY A 205 -3.75 -17.10 -14.56
#